data_AF-A0A3C0Z823-F1
#
_entry.id   AF-A0A3C0Z823-F1
#
_cell.length_a   1.000
_cell.length_b   1.000
_cell.length_c   1.000
_cell.angle_alpha   90.00
_cell.angle_beta   90.00
_cell.angle_gamma   90.00
#
_symmetry.space_group_name_H-M   'P 1'
#
loop_
_entity.id
_entity.type
_entity.pdbx_description
1 polymer ?
#
loop_
_entity_poly.entity_id
_entity_poly.type
_entity_poly.pdbx_seq_one_letter_code
_entity_poly.pdbx_strand_id
1 'polypeptide(L)'
;MKDLKLLASMLLAVAVLLNVTNCQSRQDTKEAVKNSQVSLKKQEGVRFKQELESLNKTNKVPVQIPDNPRIVYATEQDVLELENGIVLFGWPSCPWFRNAITPLLEFAQEEKAAIYYLNIHDIRDLKEK
;
A
#
# COMPACT_ATOMS: atom_id res chain seq x y z
N MET A 1 -54.53 19.35 16.07
CA MET A 1 -54.34 18.13 15.22
C MET A 1 -53.57 18.42 13.93
N LYS A 2 -53.82 19.55 13.25
CA LYS A 2 -53.09 19.93 12.02
C LYS A 2 -51.60 20.19 12.29
N ASP A 3 -51.30 20.87 13.40
CA ASP A 3 -49.91 21.23 13.76
C ASP A 3 -49.06 20.03 14.15
N LEU A 4 -49.65 19.02 14.79
CA LEU A 4 -48.97 17.76 15.12
C LEU A 4 -48.66 16.94 13.86
N LYS A 5 -49.57 16.94 12.88
CA LYS A 5 -49.33 16.31 11.57
C LYS A 5 -48.26 17.06 10.76
N LEU A 6 -48.24 18.38 10.85
CA LEU A 6 -47.22 19.21 10.21
C LEU A 6 -45.83 18.96 10.80
N LEU A 7 -45.73 18.92 12.15
CA LEU A 7 -44.50 18.60 12.86
C LEU A 7 -44.00 17.19 12.56
N ALA A 8 -44.89 16.19 12.56
CA ALA A 8 -44.54 14.82 12.21
C ALA A 8 -44.05 14.70 10.75
N SER A 9 -44.70 15.39 9.82
CA SER A 9 -44.28 15.43 8.41
C SER A 9 -42.92 16.10 8.22
N MET A 10 -42.64 17.16 8.98
CA MET A 10 -41.36 17.87 8.92
C MET A 10 -40.22 17.02 9.49
N LEU A 11 -40.46 16.32 10.61
CA LEU A 11 -39.50 15.38 11.19
C LEU A 11 -39.20 14.21 10.24
N LEU A 12 -40.22 13.68 9.56
CA LEU A 12 -40.05 12.62 8.58
C LEU A 12 -39.23 13.08 7.37
N ALA A 13 -39.48 14.30 6.86
CA ALA A 13 -38.72 14.86 5.75
C ALA A 13 -37.24 15.10 6.11
N VAL A 14 -36.95 15.57 7.33
CA VAL A 14 -35.58 15.74 7.82
C VAL A 14 -34.88 14.38 7.98
N ALA A 15 -35.57 13.35 8.49
CA ALA A 15 -35.02 12.01 8.59
C ALA A 15 -34.70 11.42 7.19
N VAL A 16 -35.56 11.63 6.20
CA VAL A 16 -35.31 11.18 4.82
C VAL A 16 -34.12 11.94 4.22
N LEU A 17 -34.04 13.26 4.41
CA LEU A 17 -32.92 14.10 3.95
C LEU A 17 -31.59 13.65 4.56
N LEU A 18 -31.55 13.33 5.86
CA LEU A 18 -30.34 12.81 6.52
C LEU A 18 -29.88 11.45 5.94
N ASN A 19 -30.81 10.60 5.50
CA ASN A 19 -30.47 9.32 4.87
C ASN A 19 -29.96 9.48 3.43
N VAL A 20 -30.49 10.45 2.65
CA VAL A 20 -30.00 10.70 1.27
C VAL A 20 -28.73 11.55 1.22
N THR A 21 -28.42 12.32 2.27
CA THR A 21 -27.12 13.01 2.42
C THR A 21 -26.04 12.13 3.03
N ASN A 22 -26.32 10.84 3.29
CA ASN A 22 -25.28 9.84 3.53
C ASN A 22 -24.55 9.55 2.20
N CYS A 23 -24.02 10.60 1.56
CA CYS A 23 -22.86 10.52 0.71
C CYS A 23 -21.79 9.83 1.56
N GLN A 24 -21.62 8.52 1.36
CA GLN A 24 -20.41 7.82 1.74
C GLN A 24 -19.27 8.58 1.09
N SER A 25 -18.67 9.46 1.88
CA SER A 25 -17.43 10.14 1.53
C SER A 25 -16.44 9.06 1.12
N ARG A 26 -15.62 9.34 0.12
CA ARG A 26 -14.59 8.45 -0.45
C ARG A 26 -13.61 7.92 0.62
N GLN A 27 -14.04 6.97 1.44
CA GLN A 27 -13.26 6.29 2.46
C GLN A 27 -13.32 4.78 2.19
N ASP A 28 -12.78 4.29 1.07
CA ASP A 28 -12.80 2.84 0.83
C ASP A 28 -11.46 2.22 0.39
N THR A 29 -10.39 3.00 0.22
CA THR A 29 -9.06 2.41 -0.07
C THR A 29 -8.12 2.34 1.13
N LYS A 30 -8.20 3.29 2.07
CA LYS A 30 -7.27 3.32 3.23
C LYS A 30 -7.50 2.18 4.23
N GLU A 31 -8.71 1.64 4.36
CA GLU A 31 -8.97 0.48 5.24
C GLU A 31 -8.72 -0.89 4.58
N ALA A 32 -8.31 -0.93 3.30
CA ALA A 32 -8.20 -2.18 2.54
C ALA A 32 -6.99 -3.04 2.90
N VAL A 33 -5.92 -2.42 3.43
CA VAL A 33 -4.67 -3.12 3.80
C VAL A 33 -4.61 -3.29 5.31
N LYS A 34 -4.92 -4.49 5.81
CA LYS A 34 -5.01 -4.80 7.25
C LYS A 34 -3.79 -5.56 7.75
N ASN A 35 -2.60 -4.99 7.56
CA ASN A 35 -1.33 -5.65 7.87
C ASN A 35 -0.37 -4.83 8.73
N SER A 36 -0.87 -3.83 9.46
CA SER A 36 -0.05 -2.97 10.31
C SER A 36 0.62 -3.70 11.48
N GLN A 37 0.05 -4.84 11.88
CA GLN A 37 0.53 -5.75 12.91
C GLN A 37 1.71 -6.66 12.48
N VAL A 38 2.07 -6.68 11.20
CA VAL A 38 3.18 -7.50 10.69
C VAL A 38 4.48 -7.15 11.42
N SER A 39 5.19 -8.17 11.91
CA SER A 39 6.46 -7.99 12.61
C SER A 39 7.57 -7.64 11.61
N LEU A 40 8.07 -6.42 11.69
CA LEU A 40 9.16 -5.94 10.83
C LEU A 40 10.51 -6.21 11.48
N LYS A 41 11.40 -6.88 10.74
CA LYS A 41 12.79 -7.08 11.17
C LYS A 41 13.63 -5.90 10.69
N LYS A 42 14.26 -5.19 11.63
CA LYS A 42 15.14 -4.05 11.30
C LYS A 42 16.23 -4.42 10.28
N GLN A 43 16.74 -5.65 10.35
CA GLN A 43 17.77 -6.15 9.43
C GLN A 43 17.28 -6.20 7.97
N GLU A 44 16.00 -6.49 7.74
CA GLU A 44 15.42 -6.53 6.39
C GLU A 44 15.34 -5.14 5.77
N GLY A 45 14.96 -4.13 6.56
CA GLY A 45 14.97 -2.74 6.09
C GLY A 45 16.37 -2.24 5.73
N VAL A 46 17.37 -2.56 6.56
CA VAL A 46 18.79 -2.25 6.27
C VAL A 46 19.26 -2.95 5.00
N ARG A 47 18.95 -4.26 4.86
CA ARG A 47 19.29 -5.04 3.68
C ARG A 47 18.66 -4.45 2.42
N PHE A 48 17.36 -4.13 2.46
CA PHE A 48 16.64 -3.52 1.36
C PHE A 48 17.26 -2.18 0.94
N LYS A 49 17.55 -1.29 1.90
CA LYS A 49 18.25 -0.03 1.63
C LYS A 49 19.60 -0.27 0.94
N GLN A 50 20.42 -1.17 1.45
CA GLN A 50 21.73 -1.50 0.88
C GLN A 50 21.63 -2.08 -0.54
N GLU A 51 20.67 -2.97 -0.78
CA GLU A 51 20.43 -3.59 -2.08
C GLU A 51 20.16 -2.54 -3.16
N LEU A 52 19.31 -1.53 -2.87
CA LEU A 52 18.98 -0.50 -3.85
C LEU A 52 20.02 0.62 -3.96
N GLU A 53 20.56 1.09 -2.85
CA GLU A 53 21.47 2.24 -2.84
C GLU A 53 22.89 1.88 -3.29
N SER A 54 23.33 0.65 -3.09
CA SER A 54 24.63 0.18 -3.62
C SER A 54 24.72 0.28 -5.15
N LEU A 55 23.56 0.20 -5.82
CA LEU A 55 23.42 0.30 -7.26
C LEU A 55 23.33 1.75 -7.77
N ASN A 56 23.28 2.77 -6.90
CA ASN A 56 23.14 4.17 -7.32
C ASN A 56 24.29 4.66 -8.21
N LYS A 57 25.49 4.09 -8.07
CA LYS A 57 26.65 4.47 -8.90
C LYS A 57 26.57 3.93 -10.33
N THR A 58 25.86 2.83 -10.53
CA THR A 58 25.81 2.10 -11.81
C THR A 58 24.46 2.21 -12.51
N ASN A 59 23.39 2.57 -11.79
CA ASN A 59 22.06 2.80 -12.33
C ASN A 59 21.81 4.26 -12.72
N LYS A 60 21.02 4.47 -13.77
CA LYS A 60 20.62 5.80 -14.26
C LYS A 60 19.57 6.49 -13.37
N VAL A 61 18.82 5.70 -12.59
CA VAL A 61 17.79 6.19 -11.67
C VAL A 61 18.32 6.00 -10.24
N PRO A 62 18.97 6.99 -9.61
CA PRO A 62 19.37 6.87 -8.21
C PRO A 62 18.13 6.88 -7.32
N VAL A 63 18.18 6.15 -6.20
CA VAL A 63 17.12 6.17 -5.19
C VAL A 63 17.73 6.39 -3.81
N GLN A 64 16.94 6.95 -2.91
CA GLN A 64 17.28 7.07 -1.50
C GLN A 64 16.18 6.39 -0.70
N ILE A 65 16.57 5.39 0.10
CA ILE A 65 15.64 4.58 0.88
C ILE A 65 15.63 5.12 2.32
N PRO A 66 14.44 5.29 2.94
CA PRO A 66 14.35 5.68 4.34
C PRO A 66 15.05 4.64 5.23
N ASP A 67 15.48 5.02 6.43
CA ASP A 67 16.27 4.13 7.31
C ASP A 67 15.46 2.94 7.87
N ASN A 68 14.14 3.09 7.96
CA ASN A 68 13.23 2.07 8.50
C ASN A 68 12.08 1.79 7.52
N PRO A 69 12.34 1.27 6.31
CA PRO A 69 11.28 0.95 5.38
C PRO A 69 10.48 -0.25 5.92
N ARG A 70 9.16 -0.23 5.74
CA ARG A 70 8.26 -1.30 6.21
C ARG A 70 8.25 -2.49 5.24
N ILE A 71 9.41 -3.12 5.06
CA ILE A 71 9.66 -4.20 4.10
C ILE A 71 9.82 -5.54 4.82
N VAL A 72 9.21 -6.57 4.25
CA VAL A 72 9.38 -7.99 4.60
C VAL A 72 9.87 -8.71 3.35
N TYR A 73 10.94 -9.49 3.44
CA TYR A 73 11.36 -10.31 2.30
C TYR A 73 10.42 -11.52 2.18
N ALA A 74 9.80 -11.67 1.02
CA ALA A 74 8.89 -12.76 0.72
C ALA A 74 9.54 -13.74 -0.25
N THR A 75 9.17 -15.00 -0.13
CA THR A 75 9.35 -16.06 -1.12
C THR A 75 8.13 -16.13 -2.04
N GLU A 76 8.21 -16.92 -3.12
CA GLU A 76 7.07 -17.20 -3.99
C GLU A 76 5.91 -17.82 -3.21
N GLN A 77 6.20 -18.72 -2.28
CA GLN A 77 5.17 -19.36 -1.46
C GLN A 77 4.51 -18.36 -0.51
N ASP A 78 5.28 -17.47 0.13
CA ASP A 78 4.72 -16.43 1.00
C ASP A 78 3.75 -15.52 0.22
N VAL A 79 4.06 -15.21 -1.04
CA VAL A 79 3.19 -14.41 -1.91
C VAL A 79 1.92 -15.17 -2.29
N LEU A 80 2.01 -16.47 -2.59
CA LEU A 80 0.86 -17.30 -2.97
C LEU A 80 -0.11 -17.53 -1.81
N GLU A 81 0.40 -17.59 -0.58
CA GLU A 81 -0.40 -17.78 0.64
C GLU A 81 -0.93 -16.46 1.22
N LEU A 82 -0.52 -15.31 0.68
CA LEU A 82 -0.89 -14.01 1.21
C LEU A 82 -2.37 -13.68 0.89
N GLU A 83 -3.23 -13.73 1.90
CA GLU A 83 -4.65 -13.40 1.76
C GLU A 83 -4.91 -11.88 1.62
N ASN A 84 -4.11 -11.05 2.29
CA ASN A 84 -4.23 -9.59 2.26
C ASN A 84 -2.88 -8.92 2.53
N GLY A 85 -2.50 -7.97 1.67
CA GLY A 85 -1.29 -7.18 1.85
C GLY A 85 -0.85 -6.50 0.56
N ILE A 86 0.29 -5.80 0.63
CA ILE A 86 0.93 -5.19 -0.53
C ILE A 86 2.10 -6.08 -0.93
N VAL A 87 2.05 -6.62 -2.14
CA VAL A 87 3.18 -7.36 -2.72
C VAL A 87 3.91 -6.44 -3.69
N LEU A 88 5.22 -6.34 -3.51
CA LEU A 88 6.12 -5.61 -4.39
C LEU A 88 7.00 -6.61 -5.13
N PHE A 89 6.64 -6.88 -6.38
CA PHE A 89 7.51 -7.60 -7.31
C PHE A 89 8.59 -6.66 -7.82
N GLY A 90 9.81 -6.85 -7.33
CA GLY A 90 10.89 -5.94 -7.61
C GLY A 90 12.06 -6.54 -8.36
N TRP A 91 12.84 -5.65 -8.98
CA TRP A 91 14.14 -5.96 -9.53
C TRP A 91 15.04 -4.74 -9.30
N PRO A 92 16.04 -4.82 -8.39
CA PRO A 92 16.81 -3.67 -7.91
C PRO A 92 17.43 -2.76 -8.97
N SER A 93 17.80 -3.29 -10.13
CA SER A 93 18.38 -2.53 -11.24
C SER A 93 17.36 -2.11 -12.31
N CYS A 94 16.09 -2.49 -12.19
CA CYS A 94 15.05 -2.10 -13.14
C CYS A 94 14.70 -0.60 -12.97
N PRO A 95 14.80 0.24 -14.02
CA PRO A 95 14.50 1.67 -13.92
C PRO A 95 13.06 1.97 -13.46
N TRP A 96 12.09 1.15 -13.89
CA TRP A 96 10.68 1.32 -13.52
C TRP A 96 10.43 1.06 -12.05
N PHE A 97 11.02 -0.02 -11.51
CA PHE A 97 10.97 -0.33 -10.09
C PHE A 97 11.56 0.82 -9.26
N ARG A 98 12.72 1.33 -9.69
CA ARG A 98 13.44 2.40 -8.99
C ARG A 98 12.69 3.73 -9.01
N ASN A 99 11.96 4.06 -10.08
CA ASN A 99 11.12 5.26 -10.12
C ASN A 99 9.88 5.13 -9.20
N ALA A 100 9.34 3.93 -9.03
CA ALA A 100 8.13 3.70 -8.27
C ALA A 100 8.37 3.51 -6.76
N ILE A 101 9.61 3.21 -6.34
CA ILE A 101 9.84 2.73 -4.97
C ILE A 101 9.62 3.79 -3.91
N THR A 102 10.14 5.00 -4.09
CA THR A 102 10.05 6.07 -3.09
C THR A 102 8.61 6.42 -2.70
N PRO A 103 7.69 6.76 -3.64
CA PRO A 103 6.32 7.08 -3.27
C PRO A 103 5.57 5.90 -2.64
N LEU A 104 5.90 4.65 -3.03
CA LEU A 104 5.32 3.47 -2.41
C LEU A 104 5.76 3.31 -0.94
N LEU A 105 7.05 3.56 -0.65
CA LEU A 105 7.56 3.49 0.72
C LEU A 105 6.99 4.62 1.60
N GLU A 106 6.81 5.81 1.06
CA GLU A 106 6.15 6.93 1.75
C GLU A 106 4.72 6.55 2.14
N PHE A 107 3.93 6.05 1.19
CA PHE A 107 2.59 5.54 1.45
C PHE A 107 2.57 4.46 2.54
N ALA A 108 3.47 3.46 2.44
CA ALA A 108 3.51 2.39 3.41
C ALA A 108 3.87 2.89 4.82
N GLN A 109 4.73 3.90 4.92
CA GLN A 109 5.07 4.53 6.19
C GLN A 109 3.87 5.27 6.79
N GLU A 110 3.15 6.06 5.99
CA GLU A 110 1.97 6.82 6.41
C GLU A 110 0.83 5.91 6.88
N GLU A 111 0.52 4.88 6.10
CA GLU A 111 -0.56 3.93 6.39
C GLU A 111 -0.13 2.81 7.33
N LYS A 112 1.13 2.81 7.76
CA LYS A 112 1.75 1.71 8.54
C LYS A 112 1.56 0.35 7.87
N ALA A 113 1.47 0.31 6.55
CA ALA A 113 1.36 -0.94 5.78
C ALA A 113 2.73 -1.64 5.71
N ALA A 114 2.72 -2.97 5.81
CA ALA A 114 3.89 -3.77 5.46
C ALA A 114 3.87 -4.10 3.97
N ILE A 115 5.04 -4.04 3.33
CA ILE A 115 5.24 -4.43 1.94
C ILE A 115 6.02 -5.75 1.91
N TYR A 116 5.43 -6.76 1.29
CA TYR A 116 6.06 -8.04 0.99
C TYR A 116 6.86 -7.92 -0.30
N TYR A 117 8.18 -7.84 -0.19
CA TYR A 117 9.09 -7.67 -1.31
C TYR A 117 9.59 -9.03 -1.81
N LEU A 118 9.32 -9.31 -3.08
CA LEU A 118 9.86 -10.47 -3.79
C LEU A 118 10.74 -9.97 -4.94
N ASN A 119 12.02 -10.30 -4.92
CA ASN A 119 12.92 -10.00 -6.03
C ASN A 119 12.68 -11.04 -7.16
N ILE A 120 12.09 -10.59 -8.26
CA ILE A 120 11.66 -11.46 -9.35
C ILE A 120 12.69 -11.61 -10.48
N HIS A 121 13.93 -11.13 -10.28
CA HIS A 121 14.92 -11.08 -11.36
C HIS A 121 15.14 -12.43 -12.06
N ASP A 122 15.17 -13.50 -11.27
CA ASP A 122 15.51 -14.85 -11.74
C ASP A 122 14.29 -15.69 -12.13
N ILE A 123 13.08 -15.29 -11.71
CA ILE A 123 11.82 -16.01 -12.00
C ILE A 123 10.94 -15.36 -13.06
N ARG A 124 11.34 -14.17 -13.54
CA ARG A 124 10.64 -13.47 -14.62
C ARG A 124 10.86 -14.18 -15.96
N ASP A 125 9.88 -14.04 -16.84
CA ASP A 125 10.04 -14.49 -18.22
C ASP A 125 11.20 -13.76 -18.91
N LEU A 126 11.95 -14.53 -19.69
CA LEU A 126 12.99 -14.01 -20.56
C LEU A 126 12.43 -13.93 -21.98
N LYS A 127 12.66 -12.80 -22.64
CA LYS A 127 12.25 -12.64 -24.04
C LYS A 127 12.92 -13.74 -24.87
N GLU A 128 12.12 -14.57 -25.52
CA GLU A 128 12.61 -15.52 -26.52
C GLU A 128 13.35 -14.76 -27.63
N LYS A 129 14.51 -15.30 -28.05
CA LYS A 129 15.41 -14.63 -28.99
C LYS A 129 14.83 -14.57 -30.40
#